data_AF-A0A943HM42-F1
#
_entry.id   AF-A0A943HM42-F1
#
_cell.length_a   1.000
_cell.length_b   1.000
_cell.length_c   1.000
_cell.angle_alpha   90.00
_cell.angle_beta   90.00
_cell.angle_gamma   90.00
#
_symmetry.space_group_name_H-M   'P 1'
#
loop_
_entity.id
_entity.type
_entity.pdbx_description
1 polymer ?
#
loop_
_entity_poly.entity_id
_entity_poly.type
_entity_poly.pdbx_seq_one_letter_code
_entity_poly.pdbx_strand_id
1 'polypeptide(L)'
;MKINDREYTIPELNFNAMCELEDLGASFSEMDKKVLSTVRAFLALAMGGDAEKAGKEIEAHIASGGKFDDIMQDINRAVEESGFFRALKA
;
A
#
# COMPACT_ATOMS: atom_id res chain seq x y z
N MET A 1 -1.72 -0.71 -9.07
CA MET A 1 -0.46 -0.06 -8.65
C MET A 1 0.65 -0.50 -9.58
N LYS A 2 1.24 0.42 -10.36
CA LYS A 2 2.30 0.07 -11.31
C LYS A 2 3.70 0.32 -10.71
N ILE A 3 4.49 -0.73 -10.55
CA ILE A 3 5.86 -0.69 -9.99
C ILE A 3 6.77 -1.58 -10.85
N ASN A 4 7.92 -1.07 -11.28
CA ASN A 4 8.87 -1.77 -12.17
C ASN A 4 8.22 -2.42 -13.39
N ASP A 5 7.34 -1.68 -14.08
CA ASP A 5 6.53 -2.16 -15.21
C ASP A 5 5.62 -3.36 -14.93
N ARG A 6 5.43 -3.72 -13.66
CA ARG A 6 4.48 -4.72 -13.21
C ARG A 6 3.26 -4.06 -12.60
N GLU A 7 2.10 -4.63 -12.85
CA GLU A 7 0.87 -4.25 -12.18
C GLU A 7 0.65 -5.13 -10.95
N TYR A 8 0.51 -4.47 -9.80
CA TYR A 8 0.12 -5.06 -8.54
C TYR A 8 -1.31 -4.62 -8.22
N THR A 9 -2.16 -5.60 -7.92
CA THR A 9 -3.54 -5.37 -7.50
C THR A 9 -3.59 -5.34 -5.98
N ILE A 10 -3.97 -4.19 -5.42
CA ILE A 10 -4.26 -4.09 -4.00
C ILE A 10 -5.57 -4.87 -3.77
N PRO A 11 -5.58 -5.85 -2.85
CA PRO A 11 -6.81 -6.60 -2.58
C PRO A 11 -7.88 -5.68 -1.97
N GLU A 12 -9.13 -6.16 -1.95
CA GLU A 12 -10.21 -5.42 -1.31
C GLU A 12 -9.87 -5.13 0.16
N LEU A 13 -9.85 -3.83 0.51
CA LEU A 13 -9.53 -3.39 1.86
C LEU A 13 -10.74 -3.61 2.75
N ASN A 14 -10.89 -4.82 3.28
CA ASN A 14 -11.81 -5.16 4.36
C ASN A 14 -11.08 -5.14 5.72
N PHE A 15 -11.80 -5.44 6.81
CA PHE A 15 -11.21 -5.41 8.15
C PHE A 15 -9.96 -6.31 8.29
N ASN A 16 -9.96 -7.50 7.70
CA ASN A 16 -8.81 -8.42 7.79
C ASN A 16 -7.61 -7.91 6.99
N ALA A 17 -7.84 -7.34 5.81
CA ALA A 17 -6.79 -6.69 5.03
C ALA A 17 -6.16 -5.52 5.80
N MET A 18 -6.96 -4.79 6.59
CA MET A 18 -6.44 -3.74 7.47
C MET A 18 -5.57 -4.28 8.60
N CYS A 19 -5.99 -5.38 9.25
CA CYS A 19 -5.15 -6.05 10.25
C CYS A 19 -3.83 -6.54 9.65
N GLU A 20 -3.87 -7.12 8.45
CA GLU A 20 -2.66 -7.58 7.76
C GLU A 20 -1.73 -6.42 7.41
N LEU A 21 -2.28 -5.27 6.99
CA LEU A 21 -1.49 -4.05 6.79
C LEU A 21 -0.81 -3.59 8.08
N GLU A 22 -1.49 -3.65 9.23
CA GLU A 22 -0.91 -3.32 10.53
C GLU A 22 0.24 -4.27 10.90
N ASP A 23 0.05 -5.58 10.70
CA ASP A 23 1.09 -6.60 10.91
C ASP A 23 2.32 -6.37 10.00
N LEU A 24 2.10 -5.85 8.79
CA LEU A 24 3.15 -5.47 7.83
C LEU A 24 3.82 -4.11 8.15
N GLY A 25 3.34 -3.41 9.18
CA GLY A 25 3.92 -2.18 9.70
C GLY A 25 3.28 -0.89 9.18
N ALA A 26 2.13 -0.96 8.50
CA ALA A 26 1.27 0.21 8.37
C ALA A 26 0.68 0.57 9.74
N SER A 27 0.28 1.82 9.91
CA SER A 27 -0.49 2.23 11.09
C SER A 27 -1.74 2.94 10.61
N PHE A 28 -2.91 2.36 10.86
CA PHE A 28 -4.17 2.97 10.44
C PHE A 28 -4.37 4.39 11.02
N SER A 29 -4.03 4.57 12.29
CA SER A 29 -4.16 5.86 12.98
C SER A 29 -3.07 6.87 12.63
N GLU A 30 -1.98 6.43 11.99
CA GLU A 30 -0.81 7.25 11.71
C GLU A 30 -0.29 7.10 10.27
N MET A 31 -1.17 6.80 9.31
CA MET A 31 -0.78 6.55 7.91
C MET A 31 0.01 7.73 7.32
N ASP A 32 -0.40 8.97 7.64
CA ASP A 32 0.25 10.21 7.19
C ASP A 32 1.63 10.45 7.82
N LYS A 33 1.89 9.85 8.99
CA LYS A 33 3.18 9.99 9.70
C LYS A 33 4.15 8.88 9.32
N LYS A 34 3.63 7.71 8.93
CA LYS A 34 4.40 6.50 8.62
C LYS A 34 4.32 6.14 7.14
N VAL A 35 4.36 7.16 6.27
CA VAL A 35 4.13 7.03 4.82
C VAL A 35 4.98 5.92 4.18
N LEU A 36 6.28 5.85 4.50
CA LEU A 36 7.16 4.82 3.93
C LEU A 36 6.76 3.39 4.32
N SER A 37 6.41 3.15 5.59
CA SER A 37 6.01 1.82 6.04
C SER A 37 4.61 1.46 5.56
N THR A 38 3.71 2.45 5.46
CA THR A 38 2.39 2.30 4.85
C THR A 38 2.52 1.86 3.39
N VAL A 39 3.27 2.60 2.56
CA VAL A 39 3.45 2.26 1.14
C VAL A 39 4.06 0.86 0.97
N ARG A 40 5.08 0.53 1.77
CA ARG A 40 5.68 -0.82 1.78
C ARG A 40 4.65 -1.89 2.13
N ALA A 41 3.84 -1.68 3.16
CA ALA A 41 2.82 -2.63 3.59
C ALA A 41 1.76 -2.87 2.51
N PHE A 42 1.29 -1.82 1.82
CA PHE A 42 0.33 -1.96 0.72
C PHE A 42 0.88 -2.79 -0.44
N LEU A 43 2.14 -2.57 -0.84
CA LEU A 43 2.75 -3.40 -1.85
C LEU A 43 2.97 -4.84 -1.34
N ALA A 44 3.43 -5.00 -0.09
CA ALA A 44 3.63 -6.31 0.51
C ALA A 44 2.32 -7.12 0.54
N LEU A 45 1.20 -6.49 0.90
CA LEU A 45 -0.12 -7.09 0.87
C LEU A 45 -0.49 -7.56 -0.55
N ALA A 46 -0.27 -6.72 -1.56
CA ALA A 46 -0.48 -7.09 -2.97
C ALA A 46 0.46 -8.22 -3.46
N MET A 47 1.54 -8.50 -2.72
CA MET A 47 2.51 -9.54 -2.99
C MET A 47 2.34 -10.79 -2.11
N GLY A 48 1.32 -10.84 -1.26
CA GLY A 48 1.07 -11.96 -0.33
C GLY A 48 1.89 -11.92 0.96
N GLY A 49 2.21 -10.72 1.45
CA GLY A 49 2.77 -10.50 2.80
C GLY A 49 4.30 -10.32 2.89
N ASP A 50 5.02 -10.24 1.78
CA ASP A 50 6.49 -10.12 1.79
C ASP A 50 6.96 -8.65 1.86
N ALA A 51 7.13 -8.13 3.08
CA ALA A 51 7.52 -6.75 3.33
C ALA A 51 8.95 -6.42 2.85
N GLU A 52 9.90 -7.35 2.95
CA GLU A 52 11.28 -7.10 2.53
C GLU A 52 11.37 -7.01 1.01
N LYS A 53 10.72 -7.93 0.29
CA LYS A 53 10.67 -7.91 -1.16
C LYS A 53 9.92 -6.69 -1.68
N ALA A 54 8.82 -6.29 -1.04
CA ALA A 54 8.11 -5.05 -1.36
C ALA A 54 9.03 -3.82 -1.22
N GLY A 55 9.82 -3.75 -0.15
CA GLY A 55 10.80 -2.68 0.04
C GLY A 55 11.82 -2.60 -1.10
N LYS A 56 12.39 -3.75 -1.50
CA LYS A 56 13.36 -3.82 -2.61
C LYS A 56 12.74 -3.43 -3.95
N GLU A 57 11.50 -3.83 -4.21
CA GLU A 57 10.79 -3.47 -5.45
C GLU A 57 10.51 -1.96 -5.51
N ILE A 58 10.08 -1.34 -4.41
CA ILE A 58 9.87 0.13 -4.35
C ILE A 58 11.19 0.88 -4.53
N GLU A 59 12.25 0.44 -3.84
CA GLU A 59 13.59 1.05 -3.96
C GLU A 59 14.09 1.02 -5.42
N ALA A 60 13.98 -0.15 -6.07
CA ALA A 60 14.36 -0.31 -7.47
C ALA A 60 13.52 0.59 -8.40
N HIS A 61 12.22 0.72 -8.12
CA HIS A 61 11.34 1.57 -8.92
C HIS A 61 11.74 3.04 -8.85
N ILE A 62 11.98 3.55 -7.65
CA ILE A 62 12.44 4.92 -7.45
C ILE A 62 13.82 5.13 -8.11
N ALA A 63 14.74 4.18 -7.94
CA ALA A 63 16.07 4.25 -8.54
C ALA A 63 16.04 4.27 -10.08
N SER A 64 15.04 3.63 -10.71
CA SER A 64 14.81 3.66 -12.15
C SER A 64 14.09 4.91 -12.67
N GLY A 65 13.76 5.87 -11.79
CA GLY A 65 13.05 7.11 -12.14
C GLY A 65 11.53 7.06 -11.95
N GLY A 66 11.02 5.99 -11.36
CA GLY A 66 9.63 5.91 -10.90
C GLY A 66 9.34 6.89 -9.76
N LYS A 67 8.09 7.35 -9.65
CA LYS A 67 7.72 8.38 -8.68
C LYS A 67 7.01 7.76 -7.48
N PHE A 68 7.50 8.12 -6.29
CA PHE A 68 6.85 7.72 -5.04
C PHE A 68 5.41 8.26 -4.92
N ASP A 69 5.17 9.49 -5.40
CA ASP A 69 3.84 10.11 -5.39
C ASP A 69 2.81 9.33 -6.22
N ASP A 70 3.22 8.70 -7.33
CA ASP A 70 2.31 7.90 -8.17
C ASP A 70 1.84 6.65 -7.39
N ILE A 71 2.75 6.03 -6.62
CA ILE A 71 2.43 4.89 -5.73
C ILE A 71 1.44 5.34 -4.64
N MET A 72 1.68 6.49 -4.03
CA MET A 72 0.77 7.04 -3.02
C MET A 72 -0.62 7.34 -3.58
N GLN A 73 -0.71 7.90 -4.78
CA GLN A 73 -1.99 8.16 -5.44
C GLN A 73 -2.78 6.88 -5.69
N ASP A 74 -2.12 5.81 -6.14
CA ASP A 74 -2.75 4.50 -6.34
C ASP A 74 -3.30 3.92 -5.03
N ILE A 75 -2.56 4.06 -3.93
CA ILE A 75 -2.99 3.62 -2.59
C ILE A 75 -4.18 4.46 -2.09
N ASN A 76 -4.10 5.79 -2.21
CA ASN A 76 -5.17 6.69 -1.81
C ASN A 76 -6.47 6.37 -2.55
N ARG A 77 -6.39 6.10 -3.86
CA ARG A 77 -7.54 5.67 -4.65
C ARG A 77 -8.13 4.35 -4.14
N ALA A 78 -7.29 3.36 -3.84
CA ALA A 78 -7.76 2.08 -3.30
C ALA A 78 -8.48 2.24 -1.94
N VAL A 79 -7.97 3.13 -1.08
CA VAL A 79 -8.60 3.48 0.21
C VAL A 79 -9.94 4.21 0.01
N GLU A 80 -10.01 5.20 -0.89
CA GLU A 80 -11.24 5.95 -1.18
C GLU A 80 -12.33 5.10 -1.86
N GLU A 81 -11.92 4.14 -2.68
CA GLU A 81 -12.82 3.23 -3.38
C GLU A 81 -13.28 2.05 -2.52
N SER A 82 -12.57 1.74 -1.43
CA SER A 82 -12.93 0.66 -0.52
C SER A 82 -14.29 0.87 0.15
N GLY A 83 -15.13 -0.17 0.08
CA GLY A 83 -16.41 -0.21 0.80
C GLY A 83 -16.25 -0.10 2.32
N PHE A 84 -15.17 -0.65 2.89
CA PHE A 84 -14.89 -0.56 4.32
C PHE A 84 -14.66 0.88 4.77
N PHE A 85 -13.78 1.61 4.07
CA PHE A 85 -13.48 2.99 4.43
C PHE A 85 -14.66 3.93 4.18
N ARG A 86 -15.45 3.68 3.13
CA ARG A 86 -16.71 4.40 2.90
C ARG A 86 -17.69 4.17 4.04
N ALA A 87 -17.81 2.94 4.55
CA ALA A 87 -18.67 2.62 5.68
C ALA A 87 -18.19 3.23 7.00
N LEU A 88 -16.87 3.35 7.23
CA LEU A 88 -16.32 4.00 8.44
C LEU A 88 -16.54 5.52 8.48
N LYS A 89 -16.71 6.16 7.31
CA LYS A 89 -16.95 7.61 7.20
C LYS A 89 -18.43 7.98 7.29
N ALA A 90 -19.34 6.99 7.29
CA ALA A 90 -20.78 7.17 7.35
C ALA A 90 -21.28 7.30 8.80
#